data_AF-A0A939ASQ5-F1
#
_entry.id   AF-A0A939ASQ5-F1
#
_cell.length_a   1.000
_cell.length_b   1.000
_cell.length_c   1.000
_cell.angle_alpha   90.00
_cell.angle_beta   90.00
_cell.angle_gamma   90.00
#
_symmetry.space_group_name_H-M   'P 1'
#
loop_
_entity.id
_entity.type
_entity.pdbx_description
1 polymer ?
#
loop_
_entity_poly.entity_id
_entity_poly.type
_entity_poly.pdbx_seq_one_letter_code
_entity_poly.pdbx_strand_id
1 'polypeptide(L)'
;MTVDDVLQQVQAGLHLEAETEHEVLEELRGHLEEAVAAGMARGLTSEAALSQAAAALGIEQTAIELQATHAGWGALEGIAAAALPVIFALVLRWFIFAPDGTAAAWRELPVRPALAVIAAVVLLVPLIRFPRRRYALGLWLIFWALSLLTAIWPTTRW
;
A
#
# COMPACT_ATOMS: atom_id res chain seq x y z
N MET A 1 -32.70 -12.42 10.02
CA MET A 1 -31.41 -12.34 9.31
C MET A 1 -31.55 -11.32 8.20
N THR A 2 -30.64 -10.36 8.13
CA THR A 2 -30.62 -9.24 7.18
C THR A 2 -29.35 -9.30 6.32
N VAL A 3 -29.28 -8.48 5.27
CA VAL A 3 -28.07 -8.33 4.44
C VAL A 3 -26.89 -7.90 5.31
N ASP A 4 -27.11 -6.96 6.24
CA ASP A 4 -26.06 -6.47 7.14
C ASP A 4 -25.55 -7.57 8.10
N ASP A 5 -26.42 -8.47 8.58
CA ASP A 5 -26.00 -9.60 9.42
C ASP A 5 -25.01 -10.52 8.67
N VAL A 6 -25.26 -10.76 7.37
CA VAL A 6 -24.41 -11.58 6.50
C VAL A 6 -23.07 -10.89 6.26
N LEU A 7 -23.09 -9.59 5.95
CA LEU A 7 -21.88 -8.80 5.74
C LEU A 7 -21.02 -8.71 7.01
N GLN A 8 -21.64 -8.59 8.19
CA GLN A 8 -20.92 -8.58 9.46
C GLN A 8 -20.24 -9.93 9.73
N GLN A 9 -20.87 -11.04 9.34
CA GLN A 9 -20.28 -12.37 9.46
C GLN A 9 -19.09 -12.55 8.50
N VAL A 10 -19.19 -12.02 7.27
CA VAL A 10 -18.08 -11.97 6.31
C VAL A 10 -16.94 -11.11 6.86
N GLN A 11 -17.24 -9.91 7.36
CA GLN A 11 -16.27 -8.98 7.93
C GLN A 11 -15.49 -9.60 9.09
N ALA A 12 -16.15 -10.37 9.97
CA ALA A 12 -15.48 -11.07 11.07
C ALA A 12 -14.41 -12.08 10.61
N GLY A 13 -14.53 -12.60 9.39
CA GLY A 13 -13.54 -13.50 8.77
C GLY A 13 -12.55 -12.79 7.84
N LEU A 14 -12.75 -11.51 7.53
CA LEU A 14 -11.84 -10.71 6.71
C LEU A 14 -10.77 -10.07 7.60
N HIS A 15 -9.52 -10.24 7.18
CA HIS A 15 -8.36 -9.55 7.77
C HIS A 15 -7.67 -8.72 6.70
N LEU A 16 -8.44 -7.84 6.07
CA LEU A 16 -7.98 -6.94 5.02
C LEU A 16 -7.65 -5.57 5.61
N GLU A 17 -7.01 -4.73 4.82
CA GLU A 17 -6.81 -3.33 5.18
C GLU A 17 -8.14 -2.57 5.06
N ALA A 18 -8.38 -1.59 5.93
CA ALA A 18 -9.69 -0.94 6.07
C ALA A 18 -10.30 -0.39 4.76
N GLU A 19 -9.47 0.15 3.85
CA GLU A 19 -9.94 0.66 2.55
C GLU A 19 -10.41 -0.48 1.63
N THR A 20 -9.61 -1.54 1.53
CA THR A 20 -9.94 -2.73 0.72
C THR A 20 -11.10 -3.52 1.34
N GLU A 21 -11.16 -3.61 2.66
CA GLU A 21 -12.28 -4.23 3.37
C GLU A 21 -13.59 -3.48 3.04
N HIS A 22 -13.57 -2.16 3.08
CA HIS A 22 -14.74 -1.34 2.76
C HIS A 22 -15.21 -1.52 1.31
N GLU A 23 -14.30 -1.48 0.35
CA GLU A 23 -14.61 -1.69 -1.07
C GLU A 23 -15.21 -3.08 -1.31
N VAL A 24 -14.59 -4.13 -0.74
CA VAL A 24 -15.08 -5.51 -0.87
C VAL A 24 -16.46 -5.68 -0.24
N LEU A 25 -16.70 -5.11 0.95
CA LEU A 25 -18.00 -5.21 1.61
C LEU A 25 -19.11 -4.46 0.85
N GLU A 26 -18.81 -3.31 0.24
CA GLU A 26 -19.77 -2.60 -0.62
C GLU A 26 -20.09 -3.38 -1.90
N GLU A 27 -19.09 -3.97 -2.56
CA GLU A 27 -19.32 -4.81 -3.74
C GLU A 27 -20.15 -6.05 -3.39
N LEU A 28 -19.81 -6.72 -2.28
CA LEU A 28 -20.57 -7.87 -1.78
C LEU A 28 -22.01 -7.50 -1.40
N ARG A 29 -22.23 -6.32 -0.82
CA ARG A 29 -23.59 -5.81 -0.53
C ARG A 29 -24.40 -5.74 -1.82
N GLY A 30 -23.87 -5.10 -2.86
CA GLY A 30 -24.54 -4.98 -4.15
C GLY A 30 -24.92 -6.34 -4.74
N HIS A 31 -23.99 -7.30 -4.76
CA HIS A 31 -24.26 -8.64 -5.26
C HIS A 31 -25.29 -9.41 -4.41
N LEU A 32 -25.27 -9.25 -3.08
CA LEU A 32 -26.23 -9.90 -2.20
C LEU A 32 -27.65 -9.34 -2.45
N GLU A 33 -27.78 -8.02 -2.57
CA GLU A 33 -29.04 -7.34 -2.86
C GLU A 33 -29.61 -7.76 -4.22
N GLU A 34 -28.79 -7.80 -5.26
CA GLU A 34 -29.18 -8.28 -6.59
C GLU A 34 -29.64 -9.75 -6.55
N ALA A 35 -28.90 -10.62 -5.85
CA ALA A 35 -29.24 -12.04 -5.72
C ALA A 35 -30.55 -12.24 -4.95
N VAL A 36 -30.79 -11.47 -3.89
CA VAL A 36 -32.04 -11.47 -3.12
C VAL A 36 -33.20 -11.01 -4.01
N ALA A 37 -33.04 -9.91 -4.74
CA ALA A 37 -34.07 -9.41 -5.65
C ALA A 37 -34.42 -10.45 -6.74
N ALA A 38 -33.42 -11.12 -7.31
CA ALA A 38 -33.62 -12.21 -8.25
C ALA A 38 -34.31 -13.43 -7.62
N GLY A 39 -34.01 -13.76 -6.36
CA GLY A 39 -34.70 -14.80 -5.61
C GLY A 39 -36.19 -14.47 -5.39
N MET A 40 -36.47 -13.24 -4.97
CA MET A 40 -37.84 -12.75 -4.79
C MET A 40 -38.63 -12.72 -6.11
N ALA A 41 -38.00 -12.32 -7.22
CA ALA A 41 -38.62 -12.37 -8.55
C ALA A 41 -39.01 -13.79 -8.98
N ARG A 42 -38.35 -14.81 -8.43
CA ARG A 42 -38.68 -16.24 -8.62
C ARG A 42 -39.73 -16.78 -7.64
N GLY A 43 -40.32 -15.90 -6.82
CA GLY A 43 -41.37 -16.25 -5.86
C GLY A 43 -40.85 -16.73 -4.50
N LEU A 44 -39.55 -16.58 -4.21
CA LEU A 44 -39.02 -16.87 -2.89
C LEU A 44 -39.43 -15.79 -1.89
N THR A 45 -39.58 -16.18 -0.63
CA THR A 45 -39.66 -15.21 0.47
C THR A 45 -38.31 -14.49 0.61
N SER A 46 -38.34 -13.26 1.12
CA SER A 46 -37.12 -12.48 1.37
C SER A 46 -36.08 -13.26 2.19
N GLU A 47 -36.52 -13.99 3.22
CA GLU A 47 -35.65 -14.82 4.06
C GLU A 47 -35.05 -16.02 3.30
N ALA A 48 -35.84 -16.71 2.47
CA ALA A 48 -35.35 -17.82 1.66
C ALA A 48 -34.39 -17.35 0.56
N ALA A 49 -34.68 -16.21 -0.06
CA ALA A 49 -33.82 -15.58 -1.06
C ALA A 49 -32.46 -15.17 -0.46
N LEU A 50 -32.48 -14.59 0.75
CA LEU A 50 -31.26 -14.22 1.48
C LEU A 50 -30.44 -15.44 1.90
N SER A 51 -31.09 -16.48 2.43
CA SER A 51 -30.40 -17.73 2.78
C SER A 51 -29.75 -18.38 1.56
N GLN A 52 -30.45 -18.41 0.43
CA GLN A 52 -29.91 -18.93 -0.82
C GLN A 52 -28.76 -18.07 -1.35
N ALA A 53 -28.88 -16.74 -1.31
CA ALA A 53 -27.83 -15.83 -1.74
C ALA A 53 -26.56 -15.98 -0.87
N ALA A 54 -26.71 -16.03 0.46
CA ALA A 54 -25.61 -16.24 1.39
C ALA A 54 -24.92 -17.60 1.18
N ALA A 55 -25.69 -18.67 0.92
CA ALA A 55 -25.14 -19.98 0.61
C ALA A 55 -24.38 -20.00 -0.72
N ALA A 56 -24.89 -19.29 -1.75
CA ALA A 56 -24.24 -19.18 -3.04
C ALA A 56 -22.95 -18.33 -2.99
N LEU A 57 -22.88 -17.36 -2.07
CA LEU A 57 -21.71 -16.51 -1.86
C LEU A 57 -20.51 -17.29 -1.28
N GLY A 58 -20.75 -18.43 -0.62
CA GLY A 58 -19.68 -19.29 -0.09
C GLY A 58 -18.76 -18.57 0.90
N ILE A 59 -19.35 -17.84 1.86
CA ILE A 59 -18.68 -16.90 2.79
C ILE A 59 -17.34 -17.39 3.33
N GLU A 60 -17.27 -18.66 3.73
CA GLU A 60 -16.09 -19.25 4.35
C GLU A 60 -14.97 -19.53 3.32
N GLN A 61 -15.31 -19.98 2.11
CA GLN A 61 -14.34 -20.20 1.03
C GLN A 61 -13.82 -18.86 0.49
N THR A 62 -14.73 -17.91 0.26
CA THR A 62 -14.42 -16.60 -0.33
C THR A 62 -13.52 -15.78 0.59
N ALA A 63 -13.77 -15.79 1.92
CA ALA A 63 -12.90 -15.13 2.89
C ALA A 63 -11.48 -15.71 2.91
N ILE A 64 -11.34 -17.04 2.83
CA ILE A 64 -10.03 -17.72 2.81
C ILE A 64 -9.27 -17.43 1.51
N GLU A 65 -9.93 -17.43 0.35
CA GLU A 65 -9.29 -17.12 -0.94
C GLU A 65 -8.89 -15.65 -1.06
N LEU A 66 -9.75 -14.72 -0.60
CA LEU A 66 -9.42 -13.30 -0.49
C LEU A 66 -8.24 -13.07 0.46
N GLN A 67 -8.26 -13.73 1.62
CA GLN A 67 -7.15 -13.64 2.57
C GLN A 67 -5.85 -14.19 1.96
N ALA A 68 -5.88 -15.34 1.30
CA ALA A 68 -4.69 -15.91 0.66
C ALA A 68 -4.10 -15.00 -0.44
N THR A 69 -4.96 -14.26 -1.13
CA THR A 69 -4.55 -13.32 -2.18
C THR A 69 -3.94 -12.03 -1.62
N HIS A 70 -4.42 -11.57 -0.46
CA HIS A 70 -3.99 -10.30 0.15
C HIS A 70 -2.99 -10.45 1.32
N ALA A 71 -2.84 -11.66 1.89
CA ALA A 71 -1.91 -11.92 2.97
C ALA A 71 -0.46 -11.66 2.53
N GLY A 72 0.18 -10.69 3.18
CA GLY A 72 1.60 -10.40 3.02
C GLY A 72 1.94 -9.17 2.18
N TRP A 73 1.01 -8.61 1.41
CA TRP A 73 1.28 -7.40 0.61
C TRP A 73 1.37 -6.13 1.48
N GLY A 74 0.44 -5.94 2.42
CA GLY A 74 0.40 -4.75 3.27
C GLY A 74 1.60 -4.60 4.22
N ALA A 75 2.04 -5.69 4.86
CA ALA A 75 3.21 -5.66 5.75
C ALA A 75 4.51 -5.42 4.98
N LEU A 76 4.65 -6.05 3.80
CA LEU A 76 5.82 -5.88 2.96
C LEU A 76 5.89 -4.47 2.35
N GLU A 77 4.75 -3.89 1.98
CA GLU A 77 4.64 -2.49 1.57
C GLU A 77 4.95 -1.52 2.71
N GLY A 78 4.44 -1.77 3.93
CA GLY A 78 4.74 -0.95 5.10
C GLY A 78 6.22 -0.97 5.48
N ILE A 79 6.82 -2.16 5.50
CA ILE A 79 8.27 -2.34 5.73
C ILE A 79 9.06 -1.63 4.62
N ALA A 80 8.69 -1.80 3.36
CA ALA A 80 9.35 -1.13 2.24
C ALA A 80 9.23 0.39 2.34
N ALA A 81 8.04 0.93 2.64
CA ALA A 81 7.82 2.37 2.79
C ALA A 81 8.62 2.99 3.93
N ALA A 82 8.87 2.25 5.02
CA ALA A 82 9.69 2.69 6.14
C ALA A 82 11.20 2.50 5.89
N ALA A 83 11.61 1.37 5.31
CA ALA A 83 13.01 0.97 5.21
C ALA A 83 13.71 1.52 3.95
N LEU A 84 13.03 1.60 2.80
CA LEU A 84 13.64 2.11 1.56
C LEU A 84 14.21 3.52 1.73
N PRO A 85 13.49 4.51 2.30
CA PRO A 85 14.03 5.86 2.45
C PRO A 85 15.32 5.87 3.27
N VAL A 86 15.37 5.12 4.37
CA VAL A 86 16.55 5.03 5.23
C VAL A 86 17.73 4.39 4.49
N ILE A 87 17.50 3.25 3.82
CA ILE A 87 18.53 2.57 3.04
C ILE A 87 19.05 3.49 1.93
N PHE A 88 18.16 4.19 1.23
CA PHE A 88 18.56 5.13 0.19
C PHE A 88 19.34 6.33 0.75
N ALA A 89 18.94 6.90 1.88
CA ALA A 89 19.73 7.94 2.54
C ALA A 89 21.13 7.45 2.92
N LEU A 90 21.25 6.23 3.46
CA LEU A 90 22.54 5.65 3.82
C LEU A 90 23.42 5.43 2.60
N VAL A 91 22.86 4.91 1.51
CA VAL A 91 23.57 4.73 0.23
C VAL A 91 23.97 6.10 -0.35
N LEU A 92 23.07 7.08 -0.38
CA LEU A 92 23.36 8.42 -0.87
C LEU A 92 24.46 9.07 -0.03
N ARG A 93 24.37 8.96 1.30
CA ARG A 93 25.39 9.44 2.24
C ARG A 93 26.73 8.76 1.98
N TRP A 94 26.74 7.45 1.73
CA TRP A 94 27.95 6.71 1.40
C TRP A 94 28.57 7.14 0.06
N PHE A 95 27.75 7.52 -0.92
CA PHE A 95 28.25 8.02 -2.22
C PHE A 95 28.66 9.50 -2.18
N ILE A 96 28.05 10.31 -1.31
CA ILE A 96 28.33 11.74 -1.16
C ILE A 96 29.57 11.98 -0.29
N PHE A 97 29.73 11.21 0.80
CA PHE A 97 30.93 11.24 1.62
C PHE A 97 31.89 10.17 1.12
N ALA A 98 32.98 10.58 0.48
CA ALA A 98 34.14 9.71 0.31
C ALA A 98 34.54 9.11 1.68
N PRO A 99 35.15 7.91 1.76
CA PRO A 99 35.55 7.30 3.04
C PRO A 99 36.45 8.20 3.91
N ASP A 100 37.05 9.21 3.30
CA ASP A 100 37.92 10.25 3.83
C ASP A 100 37.16 11.54 4.30
N GLY A 101 35.83 11.62 4.13
CA GLY A 101 34.95 12.61 4.77
C GLY A 101 35.08 14.05 4.28
N THR A 102 35.85 14.32 3.22
CA THR A 102 36.18 15.69 2.81
C THR A 102 35.15 16.32 1.86
N ALA A 103 34.92 17.63 2.03
CA ALA A 103 34.04 18.43 1.18
C ALA A 103 34.54 18.59 -0.27
N ALA A 104 35.75 18.13 -0.60
CA ALA A 104 36.34 18.25 -1.93
C ALA A 104 35.64 17.37 -2.99
N ALA A 105 35.08 16.22 -2.58
CA ALA A 105 34.34 15.32 -3.46
C ALA A 105 33.05 15.93 -4.05
N TRP A 106 32.52 16.99 -3.42
CA TRP A 106 31.31 17.69 -3.85
C TRP A 106 31.45 18.40 -5.20
N ARG A 107 32.67 18.80 -5.58
CA ARG A 107 32.92 19.42 -6.90
C ARG A 107 32.94 18.40 -8.04
N GLU A 108 33.24 17.14 -7.75
CA GLU A 108 33.27 16.07 -8.77
C GLU A 108 31.93 15.34 -8.90
N LEU A 109 31.09 15.40 -7.86
CA LEU A 109 29.75 14.81 -7.78
C LEU A 109 28.86 15.05 -9.02
N PRO A 110 28.73 16.28 -9.56
CA PRO A 110 27.89 16.53 -10.74
C PRO A 110 28.41 15.88 -12.03
N VAL A 111 29.68 15.45 -12.05
CA VAL A 111 30.31 14.80 -13.22
C VAL A 111 30.19 13.27 -13.14
N ARG A 112 29.70 12.70 -12.03
CA ARG A 112 29.58 11.25 -11.86
C ARG A 112 28.22 10.74 -12.36
N PRO A 113 28.14 10.14 -13.57
CA PRO A 113 26.86 9.72 -14.16
C PRO A 113 26.12 8.67 -13.32
N ALA A 114 26.86 7.84 -12.58
CA ALA A 114 26.29 6.84 -11.68
C ALA A 114 25.39 7.44 -10.60
N LEU A 115 25.70 8.64 -10.09
CA LEU A 115 24.94 9.30 -9.03
C LEU A 115 23.60 9.84 -9.55
N ALA A 116 23.59 10.39 -10.76
CA ALA A 116 22.36 10.82 -11.43
C ALA A 116 21.44 9.63 -11.73
N VAL A 117 22.02 8.51 -12.19
CA VAL A 117 21.26 7.27 -12.46
C VAL A 117 20.69 6.69 -11.16
N ILE A 118 21.49 6.62 -10.09
CA ILE A 118 21.02 6.13 -8.80
C ILE A 118 19.92 7.05 -8.26
N ALA A 119 20.11 8.38 -8.26
CA ALA A 119 19.09 9.32 -7.82
C ALA A 119 17.78 9.20 -8.62
N ALA A 120 17.86 9.01 -9.95
CA ALA A 120 16.70 8.77 -10.79
C ALA A 120 15.99 7.45 -10.45
N VAL A 121 16.74 6.36 -10.22
CA VAL A 121 16.18 5.06 -9.79
C VAL A 121 15.53 5.19 -8.41
N VAL A 122 16.21 5.86 -7.46
CA VAL A 122 15.69 6.16 -6.12
C VAL A 122 14.35 6.91 -6.23
N LEU A 123 14.26 7.92 -7.11
CA LEU A 123 13.05 8.70 -7.33
C LEU A 123 11.93 7.91 -8.02
N LEU A 124 12.26 7.01 -8.95
CA LEU A 124 11.28 6.30 -9.77
C LEU A 124 10.70 5.05 -9.09
N VAL A 125 11.51 4.32 -8.31
CA VAL A 125 11.07 3.09 -7.64
C VAL A 125 9.80 3.28 -6.79
N PRO A 126 9.71 4.28 -5.89
CA PRO A 126 8.50 4.47 -5.11
C PRO A 126 7.30 4.97 -5.92
N LEU A 127 7.51 5.69 -7.03
CA LEU A 127 6.42 6.10 -7.92
C LEU A 127 5.77 4.91 -8.64
N ILE A 128 6.57 3.89 -8.95
CA ILE A 128 6.13 2.72 -9.73
C ILE A 128 5.57 1.63 -8.80
N ARG A 129 6.15 1.44 -7.61
CA ARG A 129 5.83 0.28 -6.77
C ARG A 129 4.74 0.43 -5.72
N PHE A 130 4.39 1.65 -5.30
CA PHE A 130 3.38 1.81 -4.24
C PHE A 130 1.99 2.14 -4.82
N PRO A 131 0.98 1.27 -4.64
CA PRO A 131 -0.39 1.51 -5.10
C PRO A 131 -1.05 2.68 -4.35
N ARG A 132 -0.78 2.85 -3.04
CA ARG A 132 -1.20 4.03 -2.26
C ARG A 132 -0.28 5.23 -2.46
N ARG A 133 -0.25 5.74 -3.69
CA ARG A 133 0.67 6.82 -4.14
C ARG A 133 0.66 8.06 -3.24
N ARG A 134 -0.48 8.47 -2.69
CA ARG A 134 -0.63 9.78 -2.03
C ARG A 134 0.21 9.91 -0.75
N TYR A 135 0.17 8.91 0.13
CA TYR A 135 0.89 8.93 1.40
C TYR A 135 2.37 8.58 1.24
N ALA A 136 2.68 7.62 0.38
CA ALA A 136 4.05 7.27 0.03
C ALA A 136 4.79 8.48 -0.58
N LEU A 137 4.15 9.20 -1.51
CA LEU A 137 4.73 10.42 -2.10
C LEU A 137 4.94 11.54 -1.08
N GLY A 138 4.01 11.71 -0.12
CA GLY A 138 4.14 12.73 0.93
C GLY A 138 5.34 12.47 1.83
N LEU A 139 5.47 11.25 2.37
CA LEU A 139 6.61 10.86 3.21
C LEU A 139 7.93 10.92 2.42
N TRP A 140 7.88 10.54 1.14
CA TRP A 140 9.02 10.57 0.23
C TRP A 140 9.50 11.98 -0.10
N LEU A 141 8.58 12.91 -0.32
CA LEU A 141 8.89 14.32 -0.56
C LEU A 141 9.54 14.96 0.68
N ILE A 142 9.01 14.67 1.87
CA ILE A 142 9.59 15.11 3.14
C ILE A 142 11.01 14.57 3.31
N PHE A 143 11.22 13.29 3.02
CA PHE A 143 12.54 12.67 3.06
C PHE A 143 13.55 13.35 2.12
N TRP A 144 13.16 13.63 0.88
CA TRP A 144 14.01 14.36 -0.07
C TRP A 144 14.28 15.80 0.35
N ALA A 145 13.27 16.49 0.88
CA ALA A 145 13.44 17.84 1.40
C ALA A 145 14.46 17.88 2.55
N LEU A 146 14.36 16.94 3.50
CA LEU A 146 15.31 16.79 4.61
C LEU A 146 16.71 16.40 4.12
N SER A 147 16.81 15.51 3.13
CA SER A 147 18.09 15.09 2.54
C SER A 147 18.78 16.24 1.79
N LEU A 148 18.02 17.04 1.02
CA LEU A 148 18.54 18.24 0.36
C LEU A 148 18.90 19.33 1.37
N LEU A 149 18.10 19.53 2.41
CA LEU A 149 18.42 20.45 3.50
C LEU A 149 19.74 20.06 4.18
N THR A 150 19.92 18.79 4.53
CA THR A 150 21.17 18.32 5.16
C THR A 150 22.37 18.32 4.22
N ALA A 151 22.16 18.16 2.91
CA ALA A 151 23.21 18.25 1.90
C ALA A 151 23.64 19.70 1.60
N ILE A 152 22.68 20.63 1.56
CA ILE A 152 22.92 22.04 1.22
C ILE A 152 23.35 22.83 2.45
N TRP A 153 22.87 22.47 3.65
CA TRP A 153 23.32 23.11 4.87
C TRP A 153 24.77 22.72 5.12
N PRO A 154 25.73 23.66 4.98
CA PRO A 154 27.08 23.36 5.39
C PRO A 154 26.98 23.05 6.88
N THR A 155 27.40 21.85 7.29
CA THR A 155 27.71 21.59 8.70
C THR A 155 28.81 22.57 9.07
N THR A 156 28.40 23.75 9.49
CA THR A 156 29.28 24.78 10.02
C THR A 156 29.88 24.21 11.28
N ARG A 157 31.08 23.66 11.10
CA ARG A 157 32.12 23.43 12.11
C ARG A 157 31.81 22.30 13.08
N TRP A 158 32.54 21.19 12.94
CA TRP A 158 33.60 20.81 13.88
C TRP A 158 34.84 20.45 13.08
#